data_AF-A0A150MY28-F1
#
_entry.id   AF-A0A150MY28-F1
#
_cell.length_a   1.000
_cell.length_b   1.000
_cell.length_c   1.000
_cell.angle_alpha   90.00
_cell.angle_beta   90.00
_cell.angle_gamma   90.00
#
_symmetry.space_group_name_H-M   'P 1'
#
loop_
_entity.id
_entity.type
_entity.pdbx_description
1 polymer ?
#
loop_
_entity_poly.entity_id
_entity_poly.type
_entity_poly.pdbx_seq_one_letter_code
_entity_poly.pdbx_strand_id
1 'polypeptide(L)' 'MLVASLVGSSIEWFDYFLYGTVAALVFNQLFFPSEDPTVGLLLSYASFAL' A
#
# COMPACT_ATOMS: atom_id res chain seq x y z
N MET A 1 -7.81 -25.19 -15.20
CA MET A 1 -7.38 -24.77 -13.84
C MET A 1 -6.30 -23.69 -13.87
N LEU A 2 -5.32 -23.74 -14.78
CA LEU A 2 -4.28 -22.69 -14.92
C LEU A 2 -4.82 -21.25 -15.04
N VAL A 3 -5.89 -21.03 -15.82
CA VAL A 3 -6.50 -19.69 -15.97
C VAL A 3 -7.14 -19.20 -14.67
N ALA A 4 -7.80 -20.09 -13.92
CA ALA A 4 -8.40 -19.72 -12.64
C ALA A 4 -7.33 -19.37 -11.59
N SER A 5 -6.23 -20.13 -11.54
CA SER A 5 -5.09 -19.83 -10.67
C SER A 5 -4.38 -18.53 -11.08
N LEU A 6 -4.20 -18.29 -12.38
CA LEU A 6 -3.60 -17.05 -12.90
C LEU A 6 -4.46 -15.83 -12.56
N VAL A 7 -5.78 -15.91 -12.75
CA VAL A 7 -6.71 -14.83 -12.42
C VAL A 7 -6.75 -14.57 -10.92
N GLY A 8 -6.80 -15.62 -10.09
CA GLY A 8 -6.74 -15.50 -8.63
C GLY A 8 -5.47 -14.79 -8.16
N SER A 9 -4.30 -15.23 -8.61
CA SER A 9 -3.02 -14.59 -8.27
C SER A 9 -2.94 -13.15 -8.82
N SER A 10 -3.46 -12.87 -10.01
CA SER A 10 -3.44 -11.50 -10.55
C SER A 10 -4.27 -10.54 -9.70
N ILE A 11 -5.39 -11.00 -9.15
CA ILE A 11 -6.25 -10.20 -8.27
C ILE A 11 -5.56 -9.94 -6.92
N GLU A 12 -4.89 -10.92 -6.34
CA GLU A 12 -4.10 -10.72 -5.11
C GLU A 12 -2.99 -9.67 -5.33
N TRP A 13 -2.24 -9.76 -6.43
CA TRP A 13 -1.23 -8.78 -6.79
C TRP A 13 -1.81 -7.38 -7.02
N PHE A 14 -3.02 -7.30 -7.56
CA PHE A 14 -3.70 -6.02 -7.76
C PHE A 14 -4.03 -5.34 -6.43
N ASP A 15 -4.54 -6.09 -5.45
CA ASP A 15 -4.88 -5.55 -4.14
C ASP A 15 -3.62 -5.08 -3.38
N TYR A 16 -2.54 -5.88 -3.43
CA TYR A 16 -1.25 -5.47 -2.86
C TYR A 16 -0.68 -4.21 -3.51
N PHE A 17 -0.77 -4.09 -4.83
CA PHE A 17 -0.33 -2.90 -5.55
C PHE A 17 -1.16 -1.68 -5.16
N LEU A 18 -2.48 -1.82 -5.12
CA LEU A 18 -3.41 -0.77 -4.74
C LEU A 18 -3.09 -0.26 -3.32
N TYR A 19 -2.96 -1.18 -2.36
CA TYR A 19 -2.65 -0.85 -0.97
C TYR A 19 -1.29 -0.15 -0.84
N GLY A 20 -0.27 -0.59 -1.58
CA GLY A 20 1.04 0.07 -1.63
C GLY A 20 0.99 1.49 -2.21
N THR A 21 0.23 1.71 -3.28
CA THR A 21 0.04 3.07 -3.83
C THR A 21 -0.70 4.00 -2.89
N VAL A 22 -1.71 3.50 -2.16
CA VAL A 22 -2.43 4.29 -1.17
C VAL A 22 -1.54 4.63 0.02
N ALA A 23 -0.68 3.70 0.45
CA ALA A 23 0.33 3.98 1.48
C ALA A 23 1.28 5.10 1.05
N ALA A 24 1.79 5.06 -0.18
CA ALA A 24 2.72 6.08 -0.68
C ALA A 24 2.08 7.48 -0.81
N LEU A 25 0.79 7.55 -1.18
CA LEU A 25 0.16 8.80 -1.60
C LEU A 25 -0.78 9.41 -0.56
N VAL A 26 -1.44 8.60 0.27
CA VAL A 26 -2.58 9.05 1.10
C VAL A 26 -2.32 8.86 2.59
N PHE A 27 -1.72 7.74 3.00
CA PHE A 27 -1.58 7.40 4.43
C PHE A 27 -0.69 8.36 5.22
N ASN A 28 0.36 8.91 4.58
CA ASN A 28 1.16 10.02 5.12
C ASN A 28 0.24 11.15 5.60
N GLN A 29 -0.63 11.64 4.73
CA GLN A 29 -1.43 12.85 4.98
C GLN A 29 -2.68 12.54 5.83
N LEU A 30 -3.20 11.31 5.73
CA LEU A 30 -4.42 10.91 6.41
C LEU A 30 -4.17 10.49 7.87
N PHE A 31 -3.07 9.79 8.13
CA PHE A 31 -2.76 9.24 9.46
C PHE A 31 -1.62 9.97 10.18
N PHE A 32 -0.73 10.65 9.45
CA PHE A 32 0.41 11.39 10.00
C PHE A 32 0.44 12.88 9.59
N PRO A 33 -0.69 13.62 9.64
CA PRO A 33 -0.76 15.00 9.15
C PRO A 33 0.08 16.01 9.96
N SER A 34 0.41 15.68 11.20
CA SER A 34 1.18 16.53 12.12
C SER A 34 2.67 16.21 12.17
N GLU A 35 3.11 15.16 11.46
CA GLU A 35 4.52 14.79 11.35
C GLU A 35 5.20 15.55 10.20
N ASP A 36 6.54 15.63 10.24
CA ASP A 36 7.28 16.13 9.07
C ASP A 36 6.92 15.30 7.82
N PRO A 37 6.70 15.91 6.65
CA PRO A 37 6.25 15.20 5.45
C PRO A 37 7.13 13.99 5.07
N THR A 38 8.41 14.05 5.37
CA THR A 38 9.36 12.95 5.13
C THR A 38 9.17 11.81 6.12
N VAL A 39 8.93 12.15 7.39
CA VAL A 39 8.70 11.20 8.48
C VAL A 39 7.34 10.51 8.32
N GLY A 40 6.28 11.25 7.98
CA GLY A 40 4.96 10.69 7.69
C GLY A 40 4.96 9.72 6.50
N LEU A 41 5.81 9.97 5.50
CA LEU A 41 6.01 9.05 4.37
C LEU A 41 6.69 7.74 4.83
N LEU A 42 7.76 7.85 5.63
CA LEU A 42 8.47 6.70 6.20
C LEU A 42 7.57 5.85 7.10
N LEU A 43 6.76 6.48 7.96
CA LEU A 43 5.80 5.80 8.84
C LEU A 43 4.68 5.11 8.05
N SER A 44 4.24 5.71 6.95
CA SER A 44 3.28 5.10 6.05
C SER A 44 3.84 3.84 5.37
N TYR A 45 5.06 3.89 4.85
CA TYR A 45 5.73 2.71 4.29
C TYR A 45 5.99 1.63 5.36
N ALA A 46 6.38 2.04 6.57
CA ALA A 46 6.56 1.11 7.68
C ALA A 46 5.26 0.39 8.04
N SER A 47 4.11 1.07 7.94
CA SER A 47 2.78 0.49 8.19
C SER A 47 2.31 -0.42 7.05
N PHE A 48 2.77 -0.20 5.81
CA PHE A 48 2.54 -1.11 4.68
C PHE A 48 3.41 -2.38 4.76
N ALA A 49 4.61 -2.26 5.32
CA ALA A 49 5.57 -3.36 5.42
C ALA A 49 5.34 -4.30 6.63
N LEU A 50 4.43 -3.94 7.53
CA LEU A 50 4.09 -4.66 8.77
C LEU A 50 2.96 -5.67 8.51
#